data_AF-A0A8J4PNK1-F1
#
_entry.id   AF-A0A8J4PNK1-F1
#
_cell.length_a   1.000
_cell.length_b   1.000
_cell.length_c   1.000
_cell.angle_alpha   90.00
_cell.angle_beta   90.00
_cell.angle_gamma   90.00
#
_symmetry.space_group_name_H-M   'P 1'
#
loop_
_entity.id
_entity.type
_entity.pdbx_description
1 polymer ?
#
loop_
_entity_poly.entity_id
_entity_poly.type
_entity_poly.pdbx_seq_one_letter_code
_entity_poly.pdbx_strand_id
1 'polypeptide(L)'
;MGAKAEVLLRILVILCGIALIGLTVPYWIYMKYAIDDNAYVGMAIYIVSAVILIILAILAFVGSIKKMRSLLLYFAIVMIVMLIFGIVQIIITNLDIANCDDSGVDDNFSFLCAISKPAYYVPMAILLFINLFGAVVSLILRYKLAHDTDGKYY
;
A
#
# COMPACT_ATOMS: atom_id res chain seq x y z
N MET A 1 -6.84 13.77 -29.01
CA MET A 1 -5.93 12.89 -28.22
C MET A 1 -6.47 12.53 -26.82
N GLY A 2 -7.66 13.01 -26.38
CA GLY A 2 -8.17 12.85 -25.01
C GLY A 2 -8.53 11.42 -24.57
N ALA A 3 -9.35 10.68 -25.32
CA ALA A 3 -9.91 9.40 -24.85
C ALA A 3 -8.88 8.28 -24.57
N LYS A 4 -7.86 8.12 -25.43
CA LYS A 4 -6.85 7.04 -25.28
C LYS A 4 -6.02 7.18 -24.00
N ALA A 5 -5.62 8.41 -23.67
CA ALA A 5 -4.84 8.66 -22.46
C ALA A 5 -5.69 8.57 -21.17
N GLU A 6 -7.00 8.84 -21.21
CA GLU A 6 -7.88 8.58 -20.06
C GLU A 6 -7.99 7.08 -19.79
N VAL A 7 -8.24 6.29 -20.84
CA VAL A 7 -8.31 4.82 -20.73
C VAL A 7 -7.00 4.24 -20.20
N LEU A 8 -5.85 4.72 -20.67
CA LEU A 8 -4.55 4.30 -20.16
C LEU A 8 -4.41 4.59 -18.65
N LEU A 9 -4.74 5.80 -18.21
CA LEU A 9 -4.66 6.17 -16.79
C LEU A 9 -5.60 5.31 -15.93
N ARG A 10 -6.80 4.98 -16.42
CA ARG A 10 -7.72 4.07 -15.73
C ARG A 10 -7.14 2.67 -15.60
N ILE A 11 -6.54 2.13 -16.66
CA ILE A 11 -5.86 0.83 -16.63
C ILE A 11 -4.72 0.85 -15.60
N LEU A 12 -3.93 1.94 -15.56
CA LEU A 12 -2.84 2.07 -14.58
C LEU A 12 -3.35 2.08 -13.12
N VAL A 13 -4.45 2.78 -12.82
CA VAL A 13 -5.06 2.74 -11.47
C VAL A 13 -5.57 1.33 -11.13
N ILE A 14 -6.18 0.63 -12.10
CA ILE A 14 -6.62 -0.76 -11.94
C ILE A 14 -5.43 -1.69 -11.63
N LEU A 15 -4.32 -1.54 -12.36
CA LEU A 15 -3.09 -2.28 -12.11
C LEU A 15 -2.53 -2.00 -10.70
N CYS A 16 -2.61 -0.76 -10.22
CA CYS A 16 -2.28 -0.45 -8.83
C CYS A 16 -3.17 -1.21 -7.85
N GLY A 17 -4.48 -1.27 -8.10
CA GLY A 17 -5.42 -2.06 -7.29
C GLY A 17 -5.09 -3.55 -7.27
N ILE A 18 -4.75 -4.14 -8.42
CA ILE A 18 -4.31 -5.55 -8.51
C ILE A 18 -3.01 -5.76 -7.72
N ALA A 19 -2.06 -4.85 -7.83
CA ALA A 19 -0.80 -4.94 -7.12
C ALA A 19 -0.98 -4.83 -5.59
N LEU A 20 -1.91 -3.98 -5.12
CA LEU A 20 -2.29 -3.90 -3.70
C LEU A 20 -2.86 -5.22 -3.17
N ILE A 21 -3.69 -5.92 -3.97
CA ILE A 21 -4.17 -7.26 -3.62
C ILE A 21 -3.01 -8.26 -3.55
N GLY A 22 -2.11 -8.25 -4.54
CA GLY A 22 -0.93 -9.12 -4.55
C GLY A 22 -0.02 -8.89 -3.35
N LEU A 23 0.12 -7.63 -2.91
CA LEU A 23 0.88 -7.28 -1.71
C LEU A 23 0.23 -7.71 -0.40
N THR A 24 -0.99 -8.25 -0.40
CA THR A 24 -1.55 -8.88 0.80
C THR A 24 -0.86 -10.22 1.13
N VAL A 25 -0.27 -10.90 0.14
CA VAL A 25 0.35 -12.23 0.29
C VAL A 25 1.43 -12.25 1.38
N PRO A 26 2.42 -11.33 1.41
CA PRO A 26 3.37 -11.23 2.51
C PRO A 26 2.72 -11.13 3.91
N TYR A 27 1.63 -10.37 4.07
CA TYR A 27 0.96 -10.22 5.35
C TYR A 27 0.35 -11.53 5.85
N TRP A 28 -0.21 -12.35 4.95
CA TRP A 28 -0.71 -13.68 5.30
C TRP A 28 0.43 -14.63 5.71
N ILE A 29 1.60 -14.50 5.09
CA ILE A 29 2.80 -15.26 5.45
C ILE A 29 3.30 -14.83 6.84
N TYR A 30 3.44 -13.52 7.09
CA TYR A 30 3.87 -13.00 8.38
C TYR A 30 2.88 -13.31 9.51
N MET A 31 1.58 -13.36 9.20
CA MET A 31 0.55 -13.81 10.14
C MET A 31 0.78 -15.26 10.57
N LYS A 32 1.15 -16.16 9.65
CA LYS A 32 1.48 -17.55 9.99
C LYS A 32 2.66 -17.63 10.97
N TYR A 33 3.74 -16.89 10.68
CA TYR A 33 4.89 -16.82 11.59
C TYR A 33 4.51 -16.27 12.97
N ALA A 34 3.68 -15.23 13.02
CA ALA A 34 3.21 -14.67 14.29
C ALA A 34 2.33 -15.65 15.10
N ILE A 35 1.57 -16.53 14.43
CA ILE A 35 0.80 -17.59 15.09
C ILE A 35 1.73 -18.65 15.68
N ASP A 36 2.73 -19.07 14.90
CA ASP A 36 3.70 -20.09 15.31
C ASP A 36 4.50 -19.64 16.56
N ASP A 37 4.75 -18.33 16.71
CA ASP A 37 5.45 -17.71 17.85
C ASP A 37 4.52 -17.19 18.98
N ASN A 38 3.21 -17.48 18.95
CA ASN A 38 2.20 -16.97 19.90
C ASN A 38 2.14 -15.43 20.03
N ALA A 39 2.60 -14.68 19.02
CA ALA A 39 2.61 -13.22 18.99
C ALA A 39 1.26 -12.65 18.52
N TYR A 40 0.22 -12.75 19.36
CA TYR A 40 -1.16 -12.38 19.01
C TYR A 40 -1.34 -10.91 18.59
N VAL A 41 -0.53 -9.98 19.13
CA VAL A 41 -0.57 -8.55 18.76
C VAL A 41 -0.09 -8.37 17.32
N GLY A 42 1.04 -8.98 16.96
CA GLY A 42 1.57 -8.95 15.59
C GLY A 42 0.60 -9.56 14.59
N MET A 43 -0.03 -10.69 14.95
CA MET A 43 -1.08 -11.32 14.14
C MET A 43 -2.24 -10.34 13.84
N ALA A 44 -2.77 -9.65 14.86
CA ALA A 44 -3.86 -8.70 14.67
C ALA A 44 -3.47 -7.54 13.74
N ILE A 45 -2.25 -7.01 13.88
CA ILE A 45 -1.72 -5.93 13.02
C ILE A 45 -1.65 -6.38 11.56
N TYR A 46 -1.17 -7.61 11.29
CA TYR A 46 -1.08 -8.12 9.92
C TYR A 46 -2.45 -8.35 9.26
N ILE A 47 -3.43 -8.84 10.02
CA ILE A 47 -4.81 -8.99 9.53
C ILE A 47 -5.41 -7.63 9.17
N VAL A 48 -5.30 -6.64 10.06
CA VAL A 48 -5.80 -5.29 9.82
C VAL A 48 -5.13 -4.67 8.59
N SER A 49 -3.81 -4.84 8.45
CA SER A 49 -3.06 -4.33 7.30
C SER A 49 -3.52 -4.95 5.98
N ALA A 50 -3.73 -6.27 5.95
CA ALA A 50 -4.24 -6.96 4.76
C ALA A 50 -5.65 -6.47 4.37
N VAL A 51 -6.54 -6.29 5.35
CA VAL A 51 -7.90 -5.77 5.12
C VAL A 51 -7.86 -4.34 4.58
N ILE A 52 -6.99 -3.48 5.11
CA ILE A 52 -6.83 -2.11 4.61
C ILE A 52 -6.43 -2.11 3.12
N LEU A 53 -5.45 -2.93 2.73
CA LEU A 53 -5.01 -3.02 1.33
C LEU A 53 -6.14 -3.48 0.40
N ILE A 54 -6.99 -4.42 0.84
CA ILE A 54 -8.16 -4.87 0.07
C ILE A 54 -9.16 -3.71 -0.11
N ILE A 55 -9.44 -2.94 0.94
CA ILE A 55 -10.33 -1.78 0.86
C ILE A 55 -9.79 -0.75 -0.14
N LEU A 56 -8.48 -0.47 -0.09
CA LEU A 56 -7.83 0.47 -1.03
C LEU A 56 -7.90 -0.03 -2.48
N ALA A 57 -7.70 -1.33 -2.70
CA ALA A 57 -7.86 -1.93 -4.01
C ALA A 57 -9.29 -1.73 -4.55
N ILE A 58 -10.31 -1.95 -3.71
CA ILE A 58 -11.73 -1.71 -4.08
C ILE A 58 -11.94 -0.24 -4.45
N LEU A 59 -11.39 0.71 -3.69
CA LEU A 59 -11.47 2.13 -4.04
C LEU A 59 -10.82 2.45 -5.38
N ALA A 60 -9.66 1.84 -5.69
CA ALA A 60 -9.00 1.98 -6.98
C ALA A 60 -9.88 1.46 -8.13
N PHE A 61 -10.48 0.26 -7.98
CA PHE A 61 -11.38 -0.31 -8.98
C PHE A 61 -12.64 0.54 -9.18
N VAL A 62 -13.33 0.90 -8.10
CA VAL A 62 -14.59 1.66 -8.19
C VAL A 62 -14.32 3.08 -8.71
N GLY A 63 -13.28 3.76 -8.21
CA GLY A 63 -12.90 5.09 -8.64
C GLY A 63 -12.54 5.16 -10.12
N SER A 64 -11.77 4.18 -10.61
CA SER A 64 -11.36 4.11 -12.02
C SER A 64 -12.51 3.67 -12.95
N ILE A 65 -13.34 2.69 -12.57
CA ILE A 65 -14.45 2.20 -13.40
C ILE A 65 -15.58 3.22 -13.46
N LYS A 66 -16.03 3.75 -12.32
CA LYS A 66 -17.15 4.70 -12.24
C LYS A 66 -16.75 6.15 -12.51
N LYS A 67 -15.46 6.43 -12.74
CA LYS A 67 -14.92 7.78 -12.97
C LYS A 67 -15.26 8.77 -11.85
N MET A 68 -15.37 8.27 -10.62
CA MET A 68 -15.75 9.08 -9.46
C MET A 68 -14.56 9.93 -8.99
N ARG A 69 -14.61 11.23 -9.25
CA ARG A 69 -13.52 12.18 -8.92
C ARG A 69 -13.20 12.19 -7.42
N SER A 70 -14.23 12.09 -6.57
CA SER A 70 -14.06 12.06 -5.11
C SER A 70 -13.35 10.80 -4.66
N LEU A 71 -13.71 9.62 -5.19
CA LEU A 71 -13.04 8.36 -4.83
C LEU A 71 -11.58 8.34 -5.28
N LEU A 72 -11.27 8.87 -6.46
CA LEU A 72 -9.89 8.99 -6.94
C LEU A 72 -9.06 9.93 -6.07
N LEU A 73 -9.65 11.00 -5.56
CA LEU A 73 -9.00 11.89 -4.59
C LEU A 73 -8.75 11.20 -3.26
N TYR A 74 -9.75 10.52 -2.70
CA TYR A 74 -9.60 9.76 -1.46
C TYR A 74 -8.51 8.70 -1.59
N PHE A 75 -8.53 7.92 -2.68
CA PHE A 75 -7.48 6.95 -2.96
C PHE A 75 -6.10 7.61 -3.02
N ALA A 76 -5.94 8.71 -3.77
CA ALA A 76 -4.65 9.41 -3.86
C ALA A 76 -4.15 9.92 -2.50
N ILE A 77 -5.04 10.51 -1.69
CA ILE A 77 -4.68 11.00 -0.35
C ILE A 77 -4.23 9.84 0.53
N VAL A 78 -4.99 8.73 0.56
CA VAL A 78 -4.62 7.58 1.40
C VAL A 78 -3.31 6.96 0.94
N MET A 79 -3.05 6.88 -0.37
CA MET A 79 -1.78 6.40 -0.91
C MET A 79 -0.59 7.30 -0.50
N ILE A 80 -0.76 8.62 -0.44
CA ILE A 80 0.26 9.55 0.07
C ILE A 80 0.49 9.34 1.56
N VAL A 81 -0.58 9.21 2.35
CA VAL A 81 -0.47 8.96 3.80
C VAL A 81 0.26 7.64 4.06
N MET A 82 -0.12 6.57 3.35
CA MET A 82 0.54 5.25 3.43
C MET A 82 2.00 5.31 2.99
N LEU A 83 2.35 6.15 2.01
CA LEU A 83 3.74 6.37 1.62
C LEU A 83 4.56 6.96 2.76
N ILE A 84 4.05 8.00 3.42
CA ILE A 84 4.72 8.65 4.56
C ILE A 84 4.89 7.66 5.71
N PHE A 85 3.83 6.93 6.07
CA PHE A 85 3.91 5.89 7.10
C PHE A 85 4.91 4.79 6.75
N GLY A 86 4.95 4.34 5.49
CA GLY A 86 5.91 3.33 5.06
C GLY A 86 7.37 3.82 5.14
N ILE A 87 7.64 5.10 4.84
CA ILE A 87 8.97 5.69 5.02
C ILE A 87 9.35 5.71 6.50
N VAL A 88 8.43 6.16 7.37
CA VAL A 88 8.64 6.16 8.83
C VAL A 88 8.91 4.73 9.34
N GLN A 89 8.15 3.75 8.86
CA GLN A 89 8.31 2.35 9.25
C GLN A 89 9.68 1.79 8.86
N ILE A 90 10.21 2.13 7.68
CA ILE A 90 11.57 1.74 7.28
C ILE A 90 12.62 2.36 8.22
N ILE A 91 12.46 3.62 8.61
CA ILE A 91 13.40 4.30 9.51
C ILE A 91 13.40 3.60 10.88
N ILE A 92 12.21 3.37 11.46
CA ILE A 92 12.08 2.70 12.76
C ILE A 92 12.67 1.28 12.69
N THR A 93 12.33 0.51 11.65
CA THR A 93 12.84 -0.86 11.49
C THR A 93 14.37 -0.88 11.32
N ASN A 94 14.97 0.11 10.66
CA ASN A 94 16.43 0.21 10.55
C ASN A 94 17.10 0.51 11.89
N LEU A 95 16.46 1.32 12.74
CA LEU A 95 16.97 1.59 14.10
C LEU A 95 16.89 0.34 14.96
N ASP A 96 15.78 -0.40 14.88
CA ASP A 96 15.62 -1.66 15.63
C ASP A 96 16.60 -2.75 15.15
N ILE A 97 16.80 -2.89 13.84
CA ILE A 97 17.78 -3.83 13.28
C ILE A 97 19.21 -3.49 13.71
N ALA A 98 19.54 -2.19 13.80
CA ALA A 98 20.86 -1.76 14.26
C ALA A 98 21.11 -2.14 15.74
N ASN A 99 20.05 -2.30 16.52
CA ASN A 99 20.11 -2.70 17.93
C ASN A 99 19.99 -4.22 18.15
N CYS A 100 19.83 -5.04 17.10
CA CYS A 100 19.75 -6.51 17.23
C CYS A 100 21.03 -7.16 17.81
N ASP A 101 22.17 -6.46 17.83
CA ASP A 101 23.42 -6.95 18.45
C ASP A 101 23.48 -6.72 19.97
N ASP A 102 22.61 -5.84 20.51
CA ASP A 102 22.52 -5.61 21.96
C ASP A 102 21.53 -6.61 22.57
N SER A 103 22.10 -7.65 23.17
CA SER A 103 21.50 -8.83 23.81
C SER A 103 20.43 -8.63 24.92
N GLY A 104 19.66 -7.54 24.91
CA GLY A 104 18.74 -7.18 26.00
C GLY A 104 17.35 -6.69 25.61
N VAL A 105 16.96 -6.69 24.33
CA VAL A 105 15.65 -6.14 23.92
C VAL A 105 14.63 -7.25 23.69
N ASP A 106 13.89 -7.54 24.75
CA ASP A 106 12.73 -8.45 24.86
C ASP A 106 11.49 -7.89 24.12
N ASP A 107 11.65 -7.34 22.92
CA ASP A 107 10.56 -6.65 22.21
C ASP A 107 9.86 -7.53 21.18
N ASN A 108 8.55 -7.27 21.03
CA ASN A 108 7.59 -7.89 20.12
C ASN A 108 7.99 -7.94 18.63
N PHE A 109 9.19 -7.47 18.29
CA PHE A 109 9.77 -7.37 16.94
C PHE A 109 11.09 -8.13 16.77
N SER A 110 11.56 -8.88 17.78
CA SER A 110 12.78 -9.71 17.70
C SER A 110 12.76 -10.72 16.54
N PHE A 111 11.58 -11.14 16.08
CA PHE A 111 11.40 -11.97 14.88
C PHE A 111 11.92 -11.29 13.60
N LEU A 112 11.99 -9.96 13.54
CA LEU A 112 12.56 -9.21 12.40
C LEU A 112 14.08 -9.40 12.31
N CYS A 113 14.78 -9.64 13.43
CA CYS A 113 16.20 -10.00 13.43
C CYS A 113 16.44 -11.39 12.80
N ALA A 114 15.44 -12.29 12.85
CA ALA A 114 15.51 -13.65 12.30
C ALA A 114 15.11 -13.73 10.81
N ILE A 115 14.36 -12.74 10.31
CA ILE A 115 13.98 -12.67 8.89
C ILE A 115 15.16 -12.12 8.08
N SER A 116 15.52 -12.80 7.00
CA SER A 116 16.54 -12.29 6.07
C SER A 116 16.17 -10.87 5.62
N LYS A 117 17.07 -9.89 5.80
CA LYS A 117 16.87 -8.48 5.41
C LYS A 117 16.12 -8.30 4.06
N PRO A 118 16.43 -9.05 2.98
CA PRO A 118 15.73 -8.90 1.71
C PRO A 118 14.23 -9.22 1.76
N ALA A 119 13.81 -10.18 2.58
CA ALA A 119 12.42 -10.62 2.67
C ALA A 119 11.49 -9.55 3.27
N TYR A 120 12.04 -8.58 4.00
CA TYR A 120 11.31 -7.43 4.52
C TYR A 120 11.36 -6.22 3.58
N TYR A 121 12.56 -5.85 3.10
CA TYR A 121 12.72 -4.62 2.29
C TYR A 121 12.10 -4.73 0.90
N VAL A 122 12.07 -5.92 0.29
CA VAL A 122 11.52 -6.07 -1.08
C VAL A 122 10.01 -5.78 -1.12
N PRO A 123 9.15 -6.42 -0.30
CA PRO A 123 7.73 -6.07 -0.24
C PRO A 123 7.49 -4.60 0.11
N MET A 124 8.27 -4.04 1.04
CA MET A 124 8.15 -2.63 1.44
C MET A 124 8.51 -1.67 0.31
N ALA A 125 9.59 -1.92 -0.43
CA ALA A 125 9.98 -1.10 -1.58
C ALA A 125 8.90 -1.13 -2.68
N ILE A 126 8.34 -2.31 -2.95
CA ILE A 126 7.24 -2.47 -3.92
C ILE A 126 5.99 -1.71 -3.45
N LEU A 127 5.65 -1.81 -2.16
CA LEU A 127 4.51 -1.08 -1.58
C LEU A 127 4.69 0.43 -1.68
N LEU A 128 5.87 0.96 -1.34
CA LEU A 128 6.16 2.39 -1.47
C LEU A 128 6.08 2.85 -2.92
N PHE A 129 6.61 2.07 -3.85
CA PHE A 129 6.52 2.37 -5.27
C PHE A 129 5.07 2.44 -5.74
N ILE A 130 4.23 1.46 -5.37
CA ILE A 130 2.80 1.42 -5.74
C ILE A 130 2.05 2.58 -5.07
N ASN A 131 2.38 2.95 -3.83
CA ASN A 131 1.80 4.10 -3.14
C ASN A 131 2.08 5.41 -3.89
N LEU A 132 3.34 5.66 -4.22
CA LEU A 132 3.74 6.85 -4.97
C LEU A 132 3.11 6.88 -6.37
N PHE A 133 3.24 5.78 -7.12
CA PHE A 133 2.74 5.67 -8.48
C PHE A 133 1.21 5.78 -8.53
N GLY A 134 0.50 5.07 -7.65
CA GLY A 134 -0.94 5.09 -7.54
C GLY A 134 -1.48 6.47 -7.18
N ALA A 135 -0.81 7.20 -6.28
CA ALA A 135 -1.16 8.58 -5.95
C ALA A 135 -1.03 9.51 -7.16
N VAL A 136 0.12 9.49 -7.84
CA VAL A 136 0.39 10.33 -9.01
C VAL A 136 -0.60 10.05 -10.14
N VAL A 137 -0.77 8.78 -10.53
CA VAL A 137 -1.67 8.40 -11.62
C VAL A 137 -3.12 8.76 -11.31
N SER A 138 -3.57 8.59 -10.05
CA SER A 138 -4.94 8.93 -9.66
C SER A 138 -5.20 10.44 -9.64
N LEU A 139 -4.21 11.23 -9.25
CA LEU A 139 -4.28 12.70 -9.33
C LEU A 139 -4.33 13.18 -10.78
N ILE A 140 -3.51 12.59 -11.68
CA ILE A 140 -3.52 12.92 -13.11
C ILE A 140 -4.86 12.52 -13.74
N LEU A 141 -5.38 11.32 -13.43
CA LEU A 141 -6.69 10.87 -13.91
C LEU A 141 -7.81 11.81 -13.43
N ARG A 142 -7.77 12.21 -12.15
CA ARG A 142 -8.73 13.16 -11.60
C ARG A 142 -8.63 14.53 -12.28
N TYR A 143 -7.43 15.08 -12.44
CA TYR A 143 -7.21 16.37 -13.09
C TYR A 143 -7.79 16.36 -14.50
N LYS A 144 -7.52 15.29 -15.24
CA LYS A 144 -8.05 15.10 -16.58
C LYS A 144 -9.57 14.98 -16.58
N LEU A 145 -10.15 14.15 -15.71
CA LEU A 145 -11.61 14.06 -15.58
C LEU A 145 -12.25 15.41 -15.24
N ALA A 146 -11.55 16.31 -14.53
CA ALA A 146 -12.03 17.65 -14.20
C ALA A 146 -11.94 18.66 -15.35
N HIS A 147 -10.91 18.57 -16.19
CA HIS A 147 -10.63 19.55 -17.26
C HIS A 147 -11.06 19.10 -18.66
N ASP A 148 -11.43 17.83 -18.84
CA ASP A 148 -11.61 17.22 -20.16
C ASP A 148 -13.09 16.97 -20.53
N THR A 149 -14.12 17.60 -19.91
CA THR A 149 -15.50 17.44 -20.46
C THR A 149 -16.63 18.41 -20.04
N ASP A 150 -17.32 18.90 -21.08
CA ASP A 150 -18.75 19.23 -21.23
C ASP A 150 -19.72 18.05 -20.91
N GLY A 151 -19.39 17.18 -19.95
CA GLY A 151 -20.11 15.93 -19.72
C GLY A 151 -20.43 15.75 -18.24
N LYS A 152 -21.68 15.38 -17.94
CA LYS A 152 -22.20 15.12 -16.58
C LYS A 152 -21.36 14.04 -15.87
N TYR A 153 -20.51 14.44 -14.93
CA TYR A 153 -19.94 13.56 -13.92
C TYR A 153 -20.57 13.90 -12.58
N TYR A 154 -21.13 12.88 -11.94
CA TYR A 154 -21.73 12.95 -10.60
C TYR A 154 -20.66 12.72 -9.52
#